data_AF-A0A973CMQ7-F1
#
_entry.id   AF-A0A973CMQ7-F1
#
_cell.length_a   1.000
_cell.length_b   1.000
_cell.length_c   1.000
_cell.angle_alpha   90.00
_cell.angle_beta   90.00
_cell.angle_gamma   90.00
#
_symmetry.space_group_name_H-M   'P 1'
#
loop_
_entity.id
_entity.type
_entity.pdbx_description
1 polymer ?
#
loop_
_entity_poly.entity_id
_entity_poly.type
_entity_poly.pdbx_seq_one_letter_code
_entity_poly.pdbx_strand_id
1 'polypeptide(L)'
;MNIEILRKQYEKFIPMNKKLDAINVVTVFNTRSEYLAYIPKGFEWSGGIWLPTRRELVISPPDVNSKKLAREIILGTCYHEAFHQYAFYALESNPPIWFSEGHASLFESVDIDRGKKAVKIKEDKLRLASFKAGLKRKPLNLKKLMTMEYKVFYRAGNIEFCYPRAWALAYFLNKATHLYPQKEYDKILPKLKEVLAETLDWKAAADASVKVVDMDELQKDFLDFWNSKSKRRKANKFDVFKHLAKQKK
;
A
#
# COMPACT_ATOMS: atom_id res chain seq x y z
N MET A 1 4.05 7.33 -19.71
CA MET A 1 3.11 6.28 -19.25
C MET A 1 2.80 6.49 -17.77
N ASN A 2 1.59 6.15 -17.28
CA ASN A 2 1.19 6.41 -15.88
C ASN A 2 2.13 5.76 -14.85
N ILE A 3 2.64 4.56 -15.13
CA ILE A 3 3.58 3.83 -14.27
C ILE A 3 4.88 4.62 -14.05
N GLU A 4 5.44 5.27 -15.08
CA GLU A 4 6.64 6.11 -14.92
C GLU A 4 6.39 7.38 -14.07
N ILE A 5 5.18 7.93 -14.10
CA ILE A 5 4.81 9.04 -13.22
C ILE A 5 4.73 8.56 -11.76
N LEU A 6 4.17 7.35 -11.55
CA LEU A 6 4.05 6.72 -10.24
C LEU A 6 5.40 6.30 -9.68
N ARG A 7 6.34 5.81 -10.50
CA ARG A 7 7.70 5.45 -10.06
C ARG A 7 8.38 6.59 -9.30
N LYS A 8 8.31 7.82 -9.83
CA LYS A 8 8.84 9.04 -9.16
C LYS A 8 8.18 9.33 -7.82
N GLN A 9 6.95 8.87 -7.63
CA GLN A 9 6.21 9.01 -6.38
C GLN A 9 6.55 7.89 -5.41
N TYR A 10 6.71 6.64 -5.87
CA TYR A 10 7.17 5.52 -5.05
C TYR A 10 8.52 5.82 -4.40
N GLU A 11 9.45 6.44 -5.13
CA GLU A 11 10.79 6.84 -4.64
C GLU A 11 10.78 7.86 -3.50
N LYS A 12 9.66 8.57 -3.32
CA LYS A 12 9.48 9.46 -2.17
C LYS A 12 9.13 8.68 -0.90
N PHE A 13 8.48 7.53 -1.05
CA PHE A 13 8.10 6.64 0.05
C PHE A 13 9.24 5.71 0.42
N ILE A 14 9.86 5.10 -0.60
CA ILE A 14 10.97 4.15 -0.50
C ILE A 14 12.08 4.64 -1.43
N PRO A 15 13.02 5.46 -0.93
CA PRO A 15 14.16 5.89 -1.74
C PRO A 15 14.97 4.68 -2.21
N MET A 16 15.47 4.75 -3.44
CA MET A 16 16.31 3.71 -4.01
C MET A 16 17.78 4.10 -3.85
N ASN A 17 18.61 3.18 -3.37
CA ASN A 17 20.03 3.42 -3.12
C ASN A 17 20.90 3.25 -4.37
N LYS A 18 20.37 2.64 -5.44
CA LYS A 18 21.08 2.33 -6.68
C LYS A 18 20.25 2.76 -7.89
N LYS A 19 20.90 3.11 -8.99
CA LYS A 19 20.17 3.39 -10.24
C LYS A 19 19.53 2.10 -10.74
N LEU A 20 18.21 2.12 -10.97
CA LEU A 20 17.51 1.01 -11.61
C LEU A 20 17.78 1.01 -13.10
N ASP A 21 18.39 -0.07 -13.59
CA ASP A 21 18.56 -0.36 -15.01
C ASP A 21 17.95 -1.74 -15.30
N ALA A 22 16.62 -1.78 -15.35
CA ALA A 22 15.86 -3.00 -15.58
C ALA A 22 14.74 -2.75 -16.59
N ILE A 23 14.59 -3.67 -17.55
CA ILE A 23 13.43 -3.74 -18.43
C ILE A 23 12.37 -4.56 -17.70
N ASN A 24 11.18 -3.98 -17.57
CA ASN A 24 10.07 -4.58 -16.86
C ASN A 24 8.96 -4.97 -17.84
N VAL A 25 8.50 -6.22 -17.73
CA VAL A 25 7.42 -6.76 -18.58
C VAL A 25 6.09 -6.64 -17.83
N VAL A 26 5.08 -6.15 -18.53
CA VAL A 26 3.69 -6.11 -18.06
C VAL A 26 2.84 -6.92 -19.04
N THR A 27 2.26 -8.01 -18.56
CA THR A 27 1.41 -8.90 -19.35
C THR A 27 -0.03 -8.78 -18.87
N VAL A 28 -0.93 -8.43 -19.79
CA VAL A 28 -2.37 -8.34 -19.54
C VAL A 28 -3.06 -9.46 -20.30
N PHE A 29 -3.69 -10.37 -19.57
CA PHE A 29 -4.33 -11.54 -20.16
C PHE A 29 -5.68 -11.17 -20.80
N ASN A 30 -6.06 -11.92 -21.83
CA ASN A 30 -7.35 -11.72 -22.50
C ASN A 30 -8.49 -12.39 -21.73
N THR A 31 -8.23 -13.54 -21.10
CA THR A 31 -9.21 -14.26 -20.30
C THR A 31 -8.73 -14.59 -18.89
N ARG A 32 -9.68 -14.74 -17.94
CA ARG A 32 -9.37 -15.19 -16.57
C ARG A 32 -8.72 -16.58 -16.57
N SER A 33 -9.15 -17.47 -17.46
CA SER A 33 -8.62 -18.84 -17.55
C SER A 33 -7.14 -18.86 -17.97
N GLU A 34 -6.74 -18.04 -18.95
CA GLU A 34 -5.32 -17.91 -19.33
C GLU A 34 -4.47 -17.41 -18.16
N TYR A 35 -4.97 -16.39 -17.45
CA TYR A 35 -4.30 -15.86 -16.26
C TYR A 35 -4.12 -16.96 -15.19
N LEU A 36 -5.18 -17.69 -14.85
CA LEU A 36 -5.15 -18.77 -13.86
C LEU A 36 -4.21 -19.92 -14.26
N ALA A 37 -4.10 -20.22 -15.56
CA ALA A 37 -3.16 -21.21 -16.07
C ALA A 37 -1.69 -20.74 -15.98
N TYR A 38 -1.45 -19.43 -15.97
CA TYR A 38 -0.11 -18.84 -15.99
C TYR A 38 0.51 -18.64 -14.60
N ILE A 39 -0.33 -18.32 -13.60
CA ILE A 39 0.12 -17.97 -12.25
C ILE A 39 0.40 -19.21 -11.38
N PRO A 40 1.21 -19.07 -10.31
CA PRO A 40 1.37 -20.13 -9.31
C PRO A 40 0.04 -20.45 -8.60
N LYS A 41 -0.14 -21.72 -8.21
CA LYS A 41 -1.28 -22.15 -7.38
C LYS A 41 -1.34 -21.39 -6.06
N GLY A 42 -2.54 -21.18 -5.53
CA GLY A 42 -2.80 -20.47 -4.27
C GLY A 42 -3.00 -18.95 -4.43
N PHE A 43 -2.85 -18.42 -5.65
CA PHE A 43 -3.07 -17.01 -5.98
C PHE A 43 -4.30 -16.78 -6.86
N GLU A 44 -5.20 -17.75 -6.97
CA GLU A 44 -6.39 -17.73 -7.83
C GLU A 44 -7.42 -16.66 -7.42
N TRP A 45 -7.25 -16.04 -6.25
CA TRP A 45 -8.06 -14.92 -5.77
C TRP A 45 -7.58 -13.55 -6.28
N SER A 46 -6.35 -13.47 -6.82
CA SER A 46 -5.70 -12.20 -7.18
C SER A 46 -6.24 -11.62 -8.50
N GLY A 47 -6.24 -10.29 -8.61
CA GLY A 47 -6.53 -9.58 -9.88
C GLY A 47 -5.27 -9.35 -10.74
N GLY A 48 -4.10 -9.49 -10.15
CA GLY A 48 -2.78 -9.38 -10.77
C GLY A 48 -1.71 -9.76 -9.74
N ILE A 49 -0.48 -10.02 -10.21
CA ILE A 49 0.65 -10.41 -9.38
C ILE A 49 1.93 -9.85 -9.99
N TRP A 50 2.77 -9.20 -9.20
CA TRP A 50 4.20 -9.08 -9.48
C TRP A 50 4.90 -10.41 -9.18
N LEU A 51 5.53 -11.03 -10.19
CA LEU A 51 6.26 -12.29 -10.08
C LEU A 51 7.78 -12.00 -10.06
N PRO A 52 8.44 -11.91 -8.88
CA PRO A 52 9.84 -11.49 -8.79
C PRO A 52 10.81 -12.43 -9.53
N THR A 53 10.51 -13.74 -9.52
CA THR A 53 11.33 -14.76 -10.19
C THR A 53 11.29 -14.66 -11.71
N ARG A 54 10.19 -14.14 -12.28
CA ARG A 54 10.03 -13.90 -13.73
C ARG A 54 10.30 -12.44 -14.11
N ARG A 55 10.47 -11.56 -13.12
CA ARG A 55 10.53 -10.10 -13.30
C ARG A 55 9.38 -9.56 -14.16
N GLU A 56 8.19 -10.12 -13.94
CA GLU A 56 7.01 -9.87 -14.75
C GLU A 56 5.82 -9.48 -13.88
N LEU A 57 5.08 -8.46 -14.31
CA LEU A 57 3.81 -8.06 -13.73
C LEU A 57 2.69 -8.63 -14.59
N VAL A 58 1.89 -9.52 -14.02
CA VAL A 58 0.76 -10.15 -14.72
C VAL A 58 -0.57 -9.59 -14.22
N ILE A 59 -1.52 -9.34 -15.13
CA ILE A 59 -2.84 -8.78 -14.79
C ILE A 59 -3.93 -9.64 -15.41
N SER A 60 -4.90 -10.02 -14.58
CA SER A 60 -6.13 -10.66 -15.01
C SER A 60 -7.13 -9.64 -15.55
N PRO A 61 -7.87 -9.96 -16.62
CA PRO A 61 -9.05 -9.18 -16.97
C PRO A 61 -10.10 -9.30 -15.85
N PRO A 62 -10.78 -8.20 -15.48
CA PRO A 62 -11.88 -8.23 -14.52
C PRO A 62 -13.18 -8.70 -15.20
N ASP A 63 -14.01 -9.41 -14.45
CA ASP A 63 -15.33 -9.85 -14.91
C ASP A 63 -16.37 -8.73 -14.67
N VAL A 64 -16.41 -7.75 -15.59
CA VAL A 64 -17.35 -6.64 -15.54
C VAL A 64 -17.81 -6.24 -16.94
N ASN A 65 -19.11 -5.92 -17.07
CA ASN A 65 -19.70 -5.55 -18.37
C ASN A 65 -19.28 -4.14 -18.87
N SER A 66 -18.82 -3.27 -17.97
CA SER A 66 -18.44 -1.90 -18.33
C SER A 66 -16.97 -1.83 -18.74
N LYS A 67 -16.70 -1.51 -20.01
CA LYS A 67 -15.34 -1.30 -20.52
C LYS A 67 -14.57 -0.23 -19.74
N LYS A 68 -15.25 0.83 -19.30
CA LYS A 68 -14.64 1.89 -18.50
C LYS A 68 -14.22 1.36 -17.13
N LEU A 69 -15.12 0.65 -16.45
CA LEU A 69 -14.84 0.05 -15.15
C LEU A 69 -13.74 -1.01 -15.25
N ALA A 70 -13.76 -1.85 -16.29
CA ALA A 70 -12.72 -2.84 -16.54
C ALA A 70 -11.35 -2.17 -16.67
N ARG A 71 -11.26 -1.08 -17.43
CA ARG A 71 -10.03 -0.30 -17.57
C ARG A 71 -9.58 0.30 -16.23
N GLU A 72 -10.50 0.84 -15.44
CA GLU A 72 -10.17 1.41 -14.12
C GLU A 72 -9.63 0.33 -13.17
N ILE A 73 -10.23 -0.86 -13.14
CA ILE A 73 -9.77 -2.00 -12.33
C ILE A 73 -8.38 -2.47 -12.80
N ILE A 74 -8.19 -2.68 -14.11
CA ILE A 74 -6.89 -3.10 -14.68
C ILE A 74 -5.80 -2.09 -14.32
N LEU A 75 -6.06 -0.79 -14.46
CA LEU A 75 -5.10 0.24 -14.11
C LEU A 75 -4.81 0.29 -12.61
N GLY A 76 -5.84 0.17 -11.76
CA GLY A 76 -5.66 0.11 -10.30
C GLY A 76 -4.80 -1.08 -9.88
N THR A 77 -5.09 -2.27 -10.39
CA THR A 77 -4.27 -3.48 -10.19
C THR A 77 -2.85 -3.26 -10.72
N CYS A 78 -2.70 -2.67 -11.91
CA CYS A 78 -1.38 -2.36 -12.45
C CYS A 78 -0.57 -1.44 -11.52
N TYR A 79 -1.20 -0.43 -10.91
CA TYR A 79 -0.52 0.49 -10.00
C TYR A 79 -0.17 -0.14 -8.66
N HIS A 80 -1.01 -1.08 -8.20
CA HIS A 80 -0.74 -1.91 -7.03
C HIS A 80 0.51 -2.77 -7.26
N GLU A 81 0.50 -3.57 -8.33
CA GLU A 81 1.60 -4.49 -8.60
C GLU A 81 2.89 -3.76 -9.04
N ALA A 82 2.76 -2.60 -9.70
CA ALA A 82 3.92 -1.76 -10.02
C ALA A 82 4.60 -1.19 -8.76
N PHE A 83 3.86 -0.99 -7.67
CA PHE A 83 4.46 -0.64 -6.38
C PHE A 83 5.28 -1.81 -5.82
N HIS A 84 4.76 -3.04 -5.84
CA HIS A 84 5.50 -4.23 -5.39
C HIS A 84 6.76 -4.46 -6.25
N GLN A 85 6.64 -4.30 -7.56
CA GLN A 85 7.78 -4.31 -8.47
C GLN A 85 8.84 -3.26 -8.10
N TYR A 86 8.41 -2.03 -7.85
CA TYR A 86 9.34 -0.97 -7.46
C TYR A 86 10.01 -1.28 -6.12
N ALA A 87 9.24 -1.71 -5.12
CA ALA A 87 9.74 -2.05 -3.80
C ALA A 87 10.75 -3.21 -3.87
N PHE A 88 10.52 -4.21 -4.72
CA PHE A 88 11.47 -5.31 -4.96
C PHE A 88 12.85 -4.82 -5.43
N TYR A 89 12.91 -3.76 -6.24
CA TYR A 89 14.19 -3.19 -6.67
C TYR A 89 14.76 -2.17 -5.67
N ALA A 90 13.90 -1.50 -4.90
CA ALA A 90 14.30 -0.44 -3.98
C ALA A 90 14.75 -0.96 -2.61
N LEU A 91 14.22 -2.10 -2.17
CA LEU A 91 14.52 -2.73 -0.90
C LEU A 91 15.37 -3.99 -1.11
N GLU A 92 16.34 -4.21 -0.24
CA GLU A 92 17.16 -5.43 -0.23
C GLU A 92 16.47 -6.60 0.52
N SER A 93 15.32 -6.33 1.14
CA SER A 93 14.50 -7.31 1.86
C SER A 93 13.01 -6.98 1.73
N ASN A 94 12.15 -7.96 1.99
CA ASN A 94 10.71 -7.72 2.02
C ASN A 94 10.36 -6.86 3.25
N PRO A 95 9.54 -5.82 3.13
CA PRO A 95 9.06 -5.06 4.29
C PRO A 95 7.99 -5.84 5.07
N PRO A 96 7.52 -5.36 6.23
CA PRO A 96 6.33 -5.94 6.87
C PRO A 96 5.12 -5.95 5.91
N ILE A 97 4.34 -7.02 5.91
CA ILE A 97 3.26 -7.22 4.92
C ILE A 97 2.23 -6.09 4.90
N TRP A 98 1.87 -5.53 6.06
CA TRP A 98 0.95 -4.39 6.13
C TRP A 98 1.51 -3.15 5.43
N PHE A 99 2.83 -2.95 5.48
CA PHE A 99 3.50 -1.83 4.83
C PHE A 99 3.46 -2.05 3.32
N SER A 100 3.81 -3.26 2.85
CA SER A 100 3.79 -3.60 1.42
C SER A 100 2.39 -3.42 0.84
N GLU A 101 1.41 -4.14 1.37
CA GLU A 101 0.03 -4.15 0.84
C GLU A 101 -0.70 -2.84 1.11
N GLY A 102 -0.47 -2.23 2.27
CA GLY A 102 -1.08 -0.95 2.61
C GLY A 102 -0.66 0.16 1.66
N HIS A 103 0.63 0.26 1.34
CA HIS A 103 1.13 1.26 0.40
C HIS A 103 0.76 0.93 -1.04
N ALA A 104 0.83 -0.34 -1.46
CA ALA A 104 0.35 -0.75 -2.79
C ALA A 104 -1.12 -0.34 -3.00
N SER A 105 -1.98 -0.57 -1.99
CA SER A 105 -3.38 -0.12 -2.02
C SER A 105 -3.59 1.38 -1.95
N LEU A 106 -2.61 2.19 -1.51
CA LEU A 106 -2.71 3.66 -1.67
C LEU A 106 -2.69 4.08 -3.13
N PHE A 107 -1.97 3.31 -3.98
CA PHE A 107 -1.74 3.65 -5.38
C PHE A 107 -2.80 3.11 -6.34
N GLU A 108 -3.64 2.15 -5.92
CA GLU A 108 -4.78 1.65 -6.71
C GLU A 108 -5.72 2.77 -7.15
N SER A 109 -5.97 3.73 -6.26
CA SER A 109 -7.00 4.75 -6.40
C SER A 109 -6.41 6.16 -6.40
N VAL A 110 -5.25 6.38 -7.02
CA VAL A 110 -4.66 7.73 -7.15
C VAL A 110 -5.23 8.51 -8.33
N ASP A 111 -5.30 9.83 -8.17
CA ASP A 111 -5.53 10.73 -9.31
C ASP A 111 -4.19 11.08 -9.96
N ILE A 112 -4.07 10.86 -11.26
CA ILE A 112 -2.86 11.16 -12.05
C ILE A 112 -3.16 12.30 -13.02
N ASP A 113 -2.52 13.45 -12.82
CA ASP A 113 -2.47 14.53 -13.79
C ASP A 113 -1.29 14.31 -14.73
N ARG A 114 -1.57 13.87 -15.96
CA ARG A 114 -0.55 13.58 -16.97
C ARG A 114 0.16 14.84 -17.47
N GLY A 115 -0.55 15.97 -17.56
CA GLY A 115 0.01 17.24 -18.04
C GLY A 115 1.05 17.79 -17.07
N LYS A 116 0.75 17.74 -15.77
CA LYS A 116 1.65 18.21 -14.71
C LYS A 116 2.59 17.12 -14.17
N LYS A 117 2.46 15.88 -14.66
CA LYS A 117 3.14 14.69 -14.12
C LYS A 117 2.99 14.59 -12.60
N ALA A 118 1.79 14.90 -12.10
CA ALA A 118 1.48 14.96 -10.68
C ALA A 118 0.56 13.81 -10.28
N VAL A 119 0.67 13.39 -9.02
CA VAL A 119 -0.15 12.31 -8.43
C VAL A 119 -0.76 12.82 -7.14
N LYS A 120 -2.00 12.45 -6.87
CA LYS A 120 -2.68 12.75 -5.62
C LYS A 120 -3.24 11.47 -5.00
N ILE A 121 -2.82 11.20 -3.77
CA ILE A 121 -3.42 10.15 -2.93
C ILE A 121 -4.73 10.70 -2.35
N LYS A 122 -5.84 10.08 -2.76
CA LYS A 122 -7.20 10.37 -2.27
C LYS A 122 -7.67 9.28 -1.31
N GLU A 123 -8.68 9.62 -0.50
CA GLU A 123 -9.44 8.62 0.24
C GLU A 123 -10.19 7.72 -0.75
N ASP A 124 -9.91 6.42 -0.72
CA ASP A 124 -10.64 5.40 -1.47
C ASP A 124 -11.94 5.04 -0.74
N LYS A 125 -13.07 5.31 -1.40
CA LYS A 125 -14.41 5.09 -0.84
C LYS A 125 -14.74 3.61 -0.68
N LEU A 126 -14.30 2.75 -1.60
CA LEU A 126 -14.56 1.30 -1.54
C LEU A 126 -13.72 0.64 -0.44
N ARG A 127 -12.45 1.04 -0.32
CA ARG A 127 -11.59 0.60 0.78
C ARG A 127 -12.11 1.10 2.13
N LEU A 128 -12.56 2.35 2.22
CA LEU A 128 -13.19 2.88 3.44
C LEU A 128 -14.46 2.10 3.83
N ALA A 129 -15.33 1.81 2.87
CA ALA A 129 -16.55 1.04 3.12
C ALA A 129 -16.20 -0.37 3.63
N SER A 130 -15.24 -1.04 2.98
CA SER A 130 -14.75 -2.37 3.37
C SER A 130 -14.10 -2.37 4.76
N PHE A 131 -13.28 -1.35 5.05
CA PHE A 131 -12.67 -1.16 6.37
C PHE A 131 -13.75 -1.02 7.46
N LYS A 132 -14.74 -0.14 7.25
CA LYS A 132 -15.83 0.08 8.22
C LYS A 132 -16.71 -1.16 8.41
N ALA A 133 -17.04 -1.87 7.34
CA ALA A 133 -17.76 -3.13 7.43
C ALA A 133 -16.93 -4.18 8.21
N GLY A 134 -15.62 -4.23 7.96
CA GLY A 134 -14.69 -5.11 8.66
C GLY A 134 -14.57 -4.84 10.16
N LEU A 135 -14.65 -3.57 10.58
CA LEU A 135 -14.64 -3.20 12.01
C LEU A 135 -15.87 -3.72 12.76
N LYS A 136 -17.04 -3.82 12.10
CA LYS A 136 -18.27 -4.37 12.71
C LYS A 136 -18.17 -5.87 12.95
N ARG A 137 -17.39 -6.58 12.14
CA ARG A 137 -17.29 -8.06 12.17
C ARG A 137 -16.16 -8.57 13.05
N LYS A 138 -15.07 -7.81 13.18
CA LYS A 138 -13.88 -8.22 13.92
C LYS A 138 -13.20 -7.00 14.52
N PRO A 139 -12.83 -7.00 15.80
CA PRO A 139 -12.11 -5.87 16.39
C PRO A 139 -10.79 -5.62 15.66
N LEU A 140 -10.38 -4.36 15.66
CA LEU A 140 -9.06 -3.96 15.18
C LEU A 140 -8.02 -4.22 16.27
N ASN A 141 -6.84 -4.69 15.86
CA ASN A 141 -5.64 -4.70 16.68
C ASN A 141 -4.48 -4.25 15.79
N LEU A 142 -4.08 -2.98 15.92
CA LEU A 142 -3.03 -2.40 15.08
C LEU A 142 -1.67 -3.05 15.32
N LYS A 143 -1.30 -3.34 16.58
CA LYS A 143 -0.04 -4.02 16.89
C LYS A 143 0.06 -5.38 16.19
N LYS A 144 -1.01 -6.17 16.24
CA LYS A 144 -1.10 -7.47 15.57
C LYS A 144 -1.09 -7.34 14.05
N LEU A 145 -1.69 -6.30 13.48
CA LEU A 145 -1.60 -6.02 12.04
C LEU A 145 -0.16 -5.68 11.64
N MET A 146 0.50 -4.84 12.43
CA MET A 146 1.85 -4.33 12.13
C MET A 146 2.93 -5.41 12.23
N THR A 147 2.71 -6.42 13.07
CA THR A 147 3.61 -7.56 13.32
C THR A 147 3.13 -8.86 12.67
N MET A 148 2.15 -8.78 11.76
CA MET A 148 1.52 -9.96 11.16
C MET A 148 2.46 -10.69 10.21
N GLU A 149 2.51 -12.02 10.33
CA GLU A 149 3.16 -12.91 9.37
C GLU A 149 2.44 -12.92 8.01
N TYR A 150 3.21 -12.94 6.91
CA TYR A 150 2.71 -13.03 5.53
C TYR A 150 1.66 -14.14 5.35
N LYS A 151 1.95 -15.35 5.83
CA LYS A 151 1.04 -16.52 5.75
C LYS A 151 -0.28 -16.31 6.48
N VAL A 152 -0.29 -15.49 7.52
CA VAL A 152 -1.51 -15.18 8.30
C VAL A 152 -2.31 -14.10 7.58
N PHE A 153 -1.63 -13.11 7.01
CA PHE A 153 -2.25 -12.05 6.22
C PHE A 153 -3.02 -12.60 5.01
N TYR A 154 -2.40 -13.49 4.24
CA TYR A 154 -3.00 -14.11 3.06
C TYR A 154 -3.88 -15.33 3.33
N ARG A 155 -4.13 -15.67 4.60
CA ARG A 155 -5.05 -16.77 4.91
C ARG A 155 -6.47 -16.41 4.43
N ALA A 156 -7.16 -17.37 3.82
CA ALA A 156 -8.58 -17.23 3.50
C ALA A 156 -9.37 -16.81 4.76
N GLY A 157 -10.25 -15.82 4.63
CA GLY A 157 -10.97 -15.23 5.76
C GLY A 157 -10.21 -14.12 6.52
N ASN A 158 -8.93 -13.88 6.21
CA ASN A 158 -8.20 -12.71 6.69
C ASN A 158 -7.98 -11.66 5.61
N ILE A 159 -7.74 -12.06 4.35
CA ILE A 159 -7.46 -11.16 3.21
C ILE A 159 -8.46 -10.00 3.14
N GLU A 160 -9.76 -10.28 3.25
CA GLU A 160 -10.83 -9.30 3.14
C GLU A 160 -10.81 -8.23 4.25
N PHE A 161 -10.19 -8.53 5.39
CA PHE A 161 -10.00 -7.60 6.49
C PHE A 161 -8.63 -6.94 6.47
N CYS A 162 -7.59 -7.71 6.13
CA CYS A 162 -6.21 -7.30 6.21
C CYS A 162 -5.89 -6.20 5.20
N TYR A 163 -6.34 -6.33 3.95
CA TYR A 163 -6.10 -5.30 2.92
C TYR A 163 -6.72 -3.94 3.28
N PRO A 164 -8.05 -3.83 3.58
CA PRO A 164 -8.62 -2.53 3.97
C PRO A 164 -8.00 -1.94 5.23
N ARG A 165 -7.58 -2.76 6.20
CA ARG A 165 -6.92 -2.28 7.42
C ARG A 165 -5.50 -1.79 7.14
N ALA A 166 -4.73 -2.50 6.33
CA ALA A 166 -3.39 -2.10 5.92
C ALA A 166 -3.43 -0.80 5.11
N TRP A 167 -4.37 -0.68 4.16
CA TRP A 167 -4.64 0.57 3.43
C TRP A 167 -4.96 1.72 4.38
N ALA A 168 -5.88 1.50 5.33
CA ALA A 168 -6.29 2.52 6.27
C ALA A 168 -5.12 2.98 7.16
N LEU A 169 -4.28 2.05 7.61
CA LEU A 169 -3.06 2.37 8.37
C LEU A 169 -2.04 3.15 7.53
N ALA A 170 -1.74 2.69 6.31
CA ALA A 170 -0.84 3.40 5.40
C ALA A 170 -1.36 4.80 5.07
N TYR A 171 -2.66 4.96 4.87
CA TYR A 171 -3.28 6.28 4.65
C TYR A 171 -3.09 7.17 5.87
N PHE A 172 -3.42 6.69 7.07
CA PHE A 172 -3.29 7.46 8.30
C PHE A 172 -1.84 7.94 8.52
N LEU A 173 -0.86 7.02 8.43
CA LEU A 173 0.55 7.33 8.68
C LEU A 173 1.14 8.32 7.66
N ASN A 174 0.63 8.33 6.42
CA ASN A 174 1.12 9.26 5.40
C ASN A 174 0.34 10.58 5.33
N LYS A 175 -0.96 10.58 5.67
CA LYS A 175 -1.87 11.71 5.41
C LYS A 175 -2.36 12.40 6.68
N ALA A 176 -2.30 11.78 7.84
CA ALA A 176 -3.01 12.25 9.03
C ALA A 176 -2.12 12.55 10.24
N THR A 177 -0.88 12.08 10.29
CA THR A 177 0.03 12.25 11.44
C THR A 177 0.22 13.72 11.85
N HIS A 178 0.26 14.64 10.89
CA HIS A 178 0.32 16.09 11.16
C HIS A 178 -0.87 16.66 11.95
N LEU A 179 -1.97 15.92 12.08
CA LEU A 179 -3.14 16.27 12.91
C LEU A 179 -2.97 15.87 14.38
N TYR A 180 -1.90 15.14 14.70
CA TYR A 180 -1.60 14.59 16.02
C TYR A 180 -0.21 15.04 16.45
N PRO A 181 -0.01 16.36 16.66
CA PRO A 181 1.27 16.86 17.17
C PRO A 181 1.58 16.18 18.51
N GLN A 182 2.87 15.96 18.79
CA GLN A 182 3.37 15.32 20.02
C GLN A 182 3.10 13.81 20.16
N LYS A 183 2.38 13.17 19.22
CA LYS A 183 2.16 11.72 19.26
C LYS A 183 3.24 10.88 18.59
N GLU A 184 4.15 11.52 17.87
CA GLU A 184 5.28 10.88 17.18
C GLU A 184 4.88 9.80 16.16
N TYR A 185 3.60 9.74 15.75
CA TYR A 185 3.11 8.79 14.75
C TYR A 185 3.84 8.93 13.40
N ASP A 186 4.37 10.12 13.09
CA ASP A 186 5.20 10.39 11.92
C ASP A 186 6.59 9.71 11.98
N LYS A 187 7.06 9.28 13.15
CA LYS A 187 8.32 8.57 13.34
C LYS A 187 8.23 7.05 13.06
N ILE A 188 7.01 6.49 12.99
CA ILE A 188 6.79 5.05 12.76
C ILE A 188 7.39 4.58 11.43
N LEU A 189 7.08 5.28 10.33
CA LEU A 189 7.57 4.89 8.99
C LEU A 189 9.08 5.09 8.83
N PRO A 190 9.69 6.21 9.28
CA PRO A 190 11.15 6.34 9.35
C PRO A 190 11.80 5.20 10.12
N LYS A 191 11.34 4.89 11.34
CA LYS A 191 11.97 3.84 12.15
C LYS A 191 11.87 2.45 11.52
N LEU A 192 10.71 2.14 10.93
CA LEU A 192 10.54 0.88 10.19
C LEU A 192 11.56 0.78 9.06
N LYS A 193 11.72 1.83 8.25
CA LYS A 193 12.62 1.84 7.09
C LYS A 193 14.09 1.77 7.50
N GLU A 194 14.48 2.49 8.55
CA GLU A 194 15.82 2.46 9.14
C GLU A 194 16.18 1.03 9.55
N VAL A 195 15.39 0.40 10.42
CA VAL A 195 15.68 -0.96 10.90
C VAL A 195 15.61 -1.99 9.78
N LEU A 196 14.68 -1.85 8.83
CA LEU A 196 14.62 -2.76 7.69
C LEU A 196 15.88 -2.69 6.83
N ALA A 197 16.41 -1.48 6.59
CA ALA A 197 17.63 -1.28 5.82
C ALA A 197 18.88 -1.80 6.56
N GLU A 198 18.93 -1.66 7.88
CA GLU A 198 20.06 -2.12 8.70
C GLU A 198 20.08 -3.64 8.90
N THR A 199 18.92 -4.25 9.12
CA THR A 199 18.83 -5.65 9.56
C THR A 199 18.43 -6.61 8.46
N LEU A 200 17.81 -6.09 7.38
CA LEU A 200 17.15 -6.89 6.35
C LEU A 200 16.08 -7.86 6.90
N ASP A 201 15.62 -7.62 8.14
CA ASP A 201 14.62 -8.45 8.83
C ASP A 201 13.33 -7.64 9.05
N TRP A 202 12.28 -8.06 8.35
CA TRP A 202 10.97 -7.43 8.47
C TRP A 202 10.36 -7.57 9.87
N LYS A 203 10.67 -8.64 10.62
CA LYS A 203 10.17 -8.82 11.98
C LYS A 203 10.81 -7.82 12.92
N ALA A 204 12.13 -7.67 12.84
CA ALA A 204 12.85 -6.66 13.59
C ALA A 204 12.34 -5.24 13.28
N ALA A 205 12.11 -4.94 11.99
CA ALA A 205 11.55 -3.65 11.56
C ALA A 205 10.12 -3.42 12.08
N ALA A 206 9.26 -4.45 12.03
CA ALA A 206 7.91 -4.38 12.58
C ALA A 206 7.93 -4.15 14.09
N ASP A 207 8.73 -4.92 14.83
CA ASP A 207 8.86 -4.83 16.29
C ASP A 207 9.43 -3.48 16.74
N ALA A 208 10.40 -2.94 16.00
CA ALA A 208 10.93 -1.61 16.25
C ALA A 208 9.85 -0.54 16.04
N SER A 209 9.07 -0.64 14.97
CA SER A 209 8.05 0.35 14.61
C SER A 209 6.90 0.45 15.63
N VAL A 210 6.49 -0.68 16.22
CA VAL A 210 5.43 -0.69 17.26
C VAL A 210 5.92 -0.25 18.64
N LYS A 211 7.23 -0.10 18.83
CA LYS A 211 7.83 0.44 20.07
C LYS A 211 8.00 1.96 20.02
N VAL A 212 7.81 2.60 18.86
CA VAL A 212 7.95 4.05 18.69
C VAL A 212 6.91 4.82 19.50
N VAL A 213 5.69 4.26 19.62
CA VAL A 213 4.55 4.94 20.24
C VAL A 213 3.76 3.97 21.13
N ASP A 214 2.90 4.53 21.96
CA ASP A 214 1.85 3.76 22.63
C ASP A 214 0.84 3.24 21.59
N MET A 215 0.77 1.92 21.43
CA MET A 215 -0.07 1.27 20.43
C MET A 215 -1.57 1.33 20.75
N ASP A 216 -1.93 1.42 22.02
CA ASP A 216 -3.33 1.54 22.43
C ASP A 216 -3.82 2.97 22.18
N GLU A 217 -2.97 3.96 22.45
CA GLU A 217 -3.25 5.35 22.10
C GLU A 217 -3.33 5.55 20.57
N LEU A 218 -2.37 5.01 19.81
CA LEU A 218 -2.40 5.04 18.35
C LEU A 218 -3.70 4.42 17.82
N GLN A 219 -4.13 3.27 18.35
CA GLN A 219 -5.36 2.62 17.90
C GLN A 219 -6.59 3.46 18.20
N LYS A 220 -6.68 4.06 19.39
CA LYS A 220 -7.79 4.96 19.74
C LYS A 220 -7.85 6.16 18.79
N ASP A 221 -6.73 6.83 18.58
CA ASP A 221 -6.64 8.03 17.73
C ASP A 221 -6.87 7.71 16.24
N PHE A 222 -6.43 6.55 15.80
CA PHE A 222 -6.69 5.99 14.47
C PHE A 222 -8.18 5.74 14.23
N LEU A 223 -8.87 5.13 15.19
CA LEU A 223 -10.32 4.89 15.07
C LEU A 223 -11.09 6.21 15.13
N ASP A 224 -10.71 7.16 15.99
CA ASP A 224 -11.29 8.50 16.03
C ASP A 224 -11.11 9.24 14.69
N PHE A 225 -9.92 9.15 14.09
CA PHE A 225 -9.67 9.68 12.75
C PHE A 225 -10.67 9.13 11.72
N TRP A 226 -10.84 7.81 11.67
CA TRP A 226 -11.72 7.17 10.70
C TRP A 226 -13.21 7.42 10.94
N ASN A 227 -13.59 7.81 12.16
CA ASN A 227 -14.94 8.25 12.50
C ASN A 227 -15.16 9.74 12.21
N SER A 228 -14.14 10.59 12.34
CA SER A 228 -14.25 12.03 12.14
C SER A 228 -14.20 12.47 10.67
N LYS A 229 -15.36 12.85 10.09
CA LYS A 229 -15.43 13.41 8.73
C LYS A 229 -14.53 14.64 8.56
N SER A 230 -14.42 15.48 9.60
CA SER A 230 -13.59 16.69 9.58
C SER A 230 -12.10 16.37 9.48
N LYS A 231 -11.60 15.44 10.31
CA LYS A 231 -10.19 15.01 10.26
C LYS A 231 -9.84 14.38 8.91
N ARG A 232 -10.69 13.49 8.40
CA ARG A 232 -10.47 12.88 7.06
C ARG A 232 -10.46 13.92 5.94
N ARG A 233 -11.34 14.93 6.00
CA ARG A 233 -11.33 16.04 5.02
C ARG A 233 -10.01 16.83 5.06
N LYS A 234 -9.46 17.09 6.24
CA LYS A 234 -8.16 17.76 6.39
C LYS A 234 -7.03 16.89 5.82
N ALA A 235 -6.97 15.61 6.20
CA ALA A 235 -5.99 14.67 5.68
C ALA A 235 -6.07 14.52 4.15
N ASN A 236 -7.26 14.45 3.57
CA ASN A 236 -7.44 14.35 2.12
C ASN A 236 -6.84 15.54 1.35
N LYS A 237 -6.84 16.74 1.94
CA LYS A 237 -6.22 17.94 1.38
C LYS A 237 -4.70 17.99 1.55
N PHE A 238 -4.13 17.21 2.48
CA PHE A 238 -2.69 17.19 2.74
C PHE A 238 -1.93 16.63 1.53
N ASP A 239 -0.92 17.35 1.06
CA ASP A 239 -0.07 16.94 -0.06
C ASP A 239 1.16 16.18 0.46
N VAL A 240 1.05 14.85 0.47
CA VAL A 240 2.11 13.94 0.94
C VAL A 240 3.38 14.11 0.13
N PHE A 241 3.26 14.26 -1.19
CA PHE A 241 4.44 14.30 -2.07
C PHE A 241 5.20 15.61 -1.92
N LYS A 242 4.51 16.72 -1.64
CA LYS A 242 5.14 18.00 -1.29
C LYS A 242 5.78 17.95 0.09
N HIS A 243 5.16 17.26 1.05
CA HIS A 243 5.73 17.09 2.38
C HIS A 243 7.01 16.24 2.36
N LEU A 244 6.98 15.07 1.73
CA LEU A 244 8.14 14.18 1.61
C LEU A 244 9.31 14.83 0.85
N ALA A 245 9.03 15.68 -0.14
CA ALA A 245 10.07 16.42 -0.85
C ALA A 245 10.81 17.46 0.02
N LYS A 246 10.17 17.96 1.10
CA LYS A 246 10.79 18.89 2.04
C LYS A 246 11.70 18.19 3.06
N GLN A 247 11.45 16.92 3.36
CA GLN A 247 12.25 16.14 4.32
C GLN A 247 13.56 15.60 3.73
N LYS A 248 13.74 15.64 2.41
CA LYS A 248 14.99 15.25 1.72
C LYS A 248 16.00 16.40 1.56
N LYS A 249 15.74 17.57 2.16
CA LYS A 249 16.64 18.73 2.21
C LYS A 249 17.06 18.97 3.65
#